data_AF-A0A9P9JQA2-F1
#
_entry.id   AF-A0A9P9JQA2-F1
#
_cell.length_a   1.000
_cell.length_b   1.000
_cell.length_c   1.000
_cell.angle_alpha   90.00
_cell.angle_beta   90.00
_cell.angle_gamma   90.00
#
_symmetry.space_group_name_H-M   'P 1'
#
loop_
_entity.id
_entity.type
_entity.pdbx_description
1 polymer ?
#
loop_
_entity_poly.entity_id
_entity_poly.type
_entity_poly.pdbx_seq_one_letter_code
_entity_poly.pdbx_strand_id
1 'polypeptide(L)'
;MYLVRVSISFDDIRSLTFADEVDPLGNLNPALLSITASAYRIQSQRLHIPDMLGFFASGPPCLQVHQAWLFLTFVEQFLLLLVNEVVMACVFVPSNMSLLRILRNAVIDIGLLVLLWLVSLFSPCRAADCYLEGWIKPPA
;
A
#
# COMPACT_ATOMS: atom_id res chain seq x y z
N MET A 1 -20.91 -5.32 19.37
CA MET A 1 -20.47 -5.06 17.98
C MET A 1 -19.59 -3.81 18.02
N TYR A 2 -18.28 -3.96 18.23
CA TYR A 2 -17.37 -2.82 18.30
C TYR A 2 -17.02 -2.39 16.87
N LEU A 3 -17.60 -1.29 16.42
CA LEU A 3 -17.13 -0.57 15.24
C LEU A 3 -15.83 0.11 15.63
N VAL A 4 -14.69 -0.52 15.29
CA VAL A 4 -13.40 0.17 15.29
C VAL A 4 -13.50 1.24 14.20
N ARG A 5 -13.76 2.47 14.62
CA ARG A 5 -13.80 3.64 13.75
C ARG A 5 -12.34 3.97 13.43
N VAL A 6 -11.81 3.35 12.39
CA VAL A 6 -10.48 3.65 11.87
C VAL A 6 -10.60 4.98 11.11
N SER A 7 -10.57 6.10 11.84
CA SER A 7 -10.41 7.43 11.25
C SER A 7 -8.92 7.67 11.06
N ILE A 8 -8.37 7.13 9.97
CA ILE A 8 -6.99 7.42 9.58
C ILE A 8 -6.99 8.82 8.96
N SER A 9 -6.34 9.78 9.62
CA SER A 9 -6.08 11.10 9.04
C SER A 9 -5.03 11.00 7.93
N PHE A 10 -4.98 11.97 7.01
CA PHE A 10 -3.94 12.02 5.98
C PHE A 10 -2.53 12.12 6.60
N ASP A 11 -2.39 12.83 7.72
CA ASP A 11 -1.15 12.91 8.49
C ASP A 11 -0.76 11.55 9.11
N ASP A 12 -1.75 10.72 9.46
CA ASP A 12 -1.52 9.36 9.94
C ASP A 12 -1.07 8.44 8.80
N ILE A 13 -1.64 8.57 7.60
CA ILE A 13 -1.17 7.83 6.41
C ILE A 13 0.29 8.18 6.14
N ARG A 14 0.61 9.47 6.07
CA ARG A 14 1.95 9.93 5.74
C ARG A 14 2.96 9.47 6.79
N SER A 15 2.66 9.62 8.08
CA SER A 15 3.55 9.15 9.14
C SER A 15 3.72 7.63 9.14
N LEU A 16 2.70 6.86 8.74
CA LEU A 16 2.77 5.40 8.64
C LEU A 16 3.45 4.90 7.37
N THR A 17 3.42 5.65 6.26
CA THR A 17 4.20 5.28 5.06
C THR A 17 5.70 5.40 5.31
N PHE A 18 6.11 6.38 6.12
CA PHE A 18 7.50 6.54 6.57
C PHE A 18 7.79 5.84 7.90
N ALA A 19 6.82 5.14 8.48
CA ALA A 19 7.04 4.41 9.72
C ALA A 19 7.81 3.13 9.42
N ASP A 20 8.82 2.85 10.24
CA ASP A 20 9.47 1.57 10.20
C ASP A 20 8.45 0.47 10.50
N GLU A 21 8.50 -0.59 9.70
CA GLU A 21 7.70 -1.79 9.89
C GLU A 21 8.07 -2.51 11.21
N VAL A 22 9.33 -2.36 11.65
CA VAL A 22 9.86 -2.86 12.92
C VAL A 22 10.49 -1.72 13.69
N ASP A 23 10.21 -1.62 14.98
CA ASP A 23 10.89 -0.66 15.84
C ASP A 23 12.36 -1.05 16.09
N PRO A 24 13.20 -0.14 16.64
CA PRO A 24 14.60 -0.45 16.96
C PRO A 24 14.81 -1.60 17.96
N LEU A 25 13.74 -2.05 18.64
CA LEU A 25 13.75 -3.14 19.62
C LEU A 25 13.33 -4.49 18.98
N GLY A 26 12.98 -4.51 17.70
CA GLY A 26 12.55 -5.72 17.00
C GLY A 26 11.03 -5.99 17.08
N ASN A 27 10.23 -5.07 17.60
CA ASN A 27 8.78 -5.22 17.66
C ASN A 27 8.12 -4.73 16.37
N LEU A 28 7.12 -5.48 15.92
CA LEU A 28 6.29 -5.09 14.77
C LEU A 28 5.45 -3.85 15.06
N ASN A 29 5.31 -3.00 14.05
CA ASN A 29 4.50 -1.79 14.16
C ASN A 29 3.01 -2.13 14.37
N PRO A 30 2.41 -1.79 15.54
CA PRO A 30 1.04 -2.18 15.87
C PRO A 30 0.01 -1.44 15.03
N ALA A 31 0.32 -0.23 14.53
CA ALA A 31 -0.58 0.53 13.68
C ALA A 31 -0.73 -0.17 12.31
N LEU A 32 0.38 -0.58 11.70
CA LEU A 32 0.36 -1.33 10.43
C LEU A 32 -0.38 -2.67 10.57
N LEU A 33 -0.19 -3.39 11.68
CA LEU A 33 -0.98 -4.60 11.98
C LEU A 33 -2.49 -4.32 12.04
N SER A 34 -2.90 -3.27 12.74
CA SER A 34 -4.31 -2.91 12.88
C SER A 34 -4.97 -2.53 11.54
N ILE A 35 -4.20 -1.87 10.67
CA ILE A 35 -4.61 -1.49 9.32
C ILE A 35 -4.82 -2.75 8.49
N THR A 36 -3.84 -3.64 8.45
CA THR A 36 -3.95 -4.89 7.68
C THR A 36 -5.11 -5.75 8.16
N ALA A 37 -5.29 -5.93 9.47
CA ALA A 37 -6.41 -6.72 9.98
C ALA A 37 -7.77 -6.13 9.54
N SER A 38 -7.90 -4.80 9.58
CA SER A 38 -9.12 -4.11 9.16
C SER A 38 -9.33 -4.17 7.65
N ALA A 39 -8.28 -3.90 6.87
CA ALA A 39 -8.32 -3.87 5.42
C ALA A 39 -8.51 -5.27 4.82
N TYR A 40 -7.84 -6.29 5.37
CA TYR A 40 -8.04 -7.69 5.00
C TYR A 40 -9.48 -8.13 5.26
N ARG A 41 -10.08 -7.72 6.38
CA ARG A 41 -11.49 -8.00 6.68
C ARG A 41 -12.43 -7.37 5.66
N ILE A 42 -12.18 -6.12 5.25
CA ILE A 42 -12.96 -5.46 4.21
C ILE A 42 -12.78 -6.19 2.87
N GLN A 43 -11.54 -6.48 2.49
CA GLN A 43 -11.20 -7.17 1.25
C GLN A 43 -11.88 -8.54 1.14
N SER A 44 -11.74 -9.38 2.15
CA SER A 44 -12.25 -10.76 2.16
C SER A 44 -13.76 -10.83 2.42
N GLN A 45 -14.28 -10.09 3.41
CA GLN A 45 -15.67 -10.26 3.86
C GLN A 45 -16.66 -9.33 3.15
N ARG A 46 -16.23 -8.14 2.72
CA ARG A 46 -17.14 -7.19 2.05
C ARG A 46 -16.97 -7.26 0.54
N LEU A 47 -15.73 -7.26 0.07
CA LEU A 47 -15.44 -7.23 -1.36
C LEU A 47 -15.28 -8.62 -1.98
N HIS A 48 -15.17 -9.66 -1.16
CA HIS A 48 -14.96 -11.06 -1.61
C HIS A 48 -13.76 -11.21 -2.55
N ILE A 49 -12.75 -10.36 -2.38
CA ILE A 49 -11.52 -10.42 -3.17
C ILE A 49 -10.64 -11.52 -2.58
N PRO A 50 -10.29 -12.55 -3.36
CA PRO A 50 -9.45 -13.63 -2.88
C PRO A 50 -8.03 -13.13 -2.62
N ASP A 51 -7.34 -13.74 -1.65
CA ASP A 51 -5.97 -13.39 -1.24
C ASP A 51 -4.99 -13.34 -2.43
N MET A 52 -5.21 -14.18 -3.47
CA MET A 52 -4.39 -14.23 -4.69
C MET A 52 -4.51 -12.99 -5.59
N LEU A 53 -5.56 -12.18 -5.46
CA LEU A 53 -5.79 -10.96 -6.25
C LEU A 53 -5.75 -9.69 -5.40
N GLY A 54 -5.94 -9.81 -4.09
CA GLY A 54 -5.91 -8.67 -3.18
C GLY A 54 -4.50 -8.25 -2.79
N PHE A 55 -4.37 -7.08 -2.13
CA PHE A 55 -3.12 -6.65 -1.52
C PHE A 55 -2.81 -7.44 -0.24
N PHE A 56 -3.85 -7.80 0.49
CA PHE A 56 -3.75 -8.47 1.78
C PHE A 56 -3.96 -9.98 1.63
N ALA A 57 -3.20 -10.76 2.39
CA ALA A 57 -3.38 -12.20 2.48
C ALA A 57 -3.29 -12.64 3.95
N SER A 58 -3.95 -13.75 4.30
CA SER A 58 -3.75 -14.37 5.62
C SER A 58 -2.30 -14.86 5.77
N GLY A 59 -1.68 -14.60 6.93
CA GLY A 59 -0.28 -14.97 7.16
C GLY A 59 0.30 -14.46 8.47
N PRO A 60 1.60 -14.67 8.72
CA PRO A 60 2.27 -14.26 9.95
C PRO A 60 2.21 -12.74 10.15
N PRO A 61 2.28 -12.24 11.39
CA PRO A 61 2.21 -10.80 11.68
C PRO A 61 3.21 -9.94 10.89
N CYS A 62 4.44 -10.43 10.67
CA CYS A 62 5.44 -9.71 9.89
C CYS A 62 4.98 -9.47 8.44
N LEU A 63 4.40 -10.48 7.80
CA LEU A 63 3.84 -10.36 6.45
C LEU A 63 2.70 -9.35 6.43
N GLN A 64 1.85 -9.34 7.47
CA GLN A 64 0.74 -8.40 7.55
C GLN A 64 1.21 -6.95 7.66
N VAL A 65 2.28 -6.69 8.42
CA VAL A 65 2.88 -5.35 8.49
C VAL A 65 3.42 -4.92 7.14
N HIS A 66 4.16 -5.80 6.47
CA HIS A 66 4.74 -5.53 5.16
C HIS A 66 3.68 -5.27 4.08
N GLN A 67 2.59 -6.03 4.10
CA GLN A 67 1.45 -5.80 3.22
C GLN A 67 0.76 -4.46 3.49
N ALA A 68 0.64 -4.03 4.75
CA ALA A 68 0.13 -2.69 5.07
C ALA A 68 1.07 -1.61 4.55
N TRP A 69 2.38 -1.74 4.77
CA TRP A 69 3.36 -0.76 4.31
C TRP A 69 3.35 -0.62 2.77
N LEU A 70 3.37 -1.74 2.04
CA LEU A 70 3.24 -1.74 0.58
C LEU A 70 1.91 -1.12 0.11
N PHE A 71 0.80 -1.42 0.80
CA PHE A 71 -0.50 -0.86 0.47
C PHE A 71 -0.53 0.67 0.69
N LEU A 72 0.03 1.16 1.79
CA LEU A 72 0.11 2.60 2.07
C LEU A 72 1.00 3.32 1.05
N THR A 73 2.11 2.69 0.66
CA THR A 73 2.99 3.19 -0.41
C THR A 73 2.25 3.27 -1.75
N PHE A 74 1.45 2.25 -2.08
CA PHE A 74 0.60 2.25 -3.27
C PHE A 74 -0.44 3.38 -3.24
N VAL A 75 -1.10 3.59 -2.10
CA VAL A 75 -2.07 4.68 -1.92
C VAL A 75 -1.40 6.05 -2.04
N GLU A 76 -0.24 6.26 -1.40
CA GLU A 76 0.52 7.51 -1.53
C GLU A 76 0.90 7.79 -2.99
N GLN A 77 1.46 6.79 -3.67
CA GLN A 77 1.84 6.93 -5.08
C GLN A 77 0.63 7.28 -5.95
N PHE A 78 -0.51 6.59 -5.75
CA PHE A 78 -1.74 6.91 -6.46
C PHE A 78 -2.19 8.36 -6.27
N LEU A 79 -2.12 8.88 -5.04
CA LEU A 79 -2.49 10.26 -4.74
C LEU A 79 -1.53 11.27 -5.38
N LEU A 80 -0.22 10.99 -5.37
CA LEU A 80 0.78 11.84 -6.03
C LEU A 80 0.54 11.91 -7.54
N LEU A 81 0.21 10.79 -8.18
CA LEU A 81 -0.13 10.75 -9.61
C LEU A 81 -1.39 11.55 -9.92
N LEU A 82 -2.44 11.44 -9.08
CA LEU A 82 -3.63 12.28 -9.22
C LEU A 82 -3.32 13.78 -9.12
N VAL A 83 -2.50 14.17 -8.14
CA VAL A 83 -2.08 15.57 -7.99
C VAL A 83 -1.30 16.03 -9.23
N ASN A 84 -0.39 15.20 -9.74
CA ASN A 84 0.36 15.49 -10.96
C ASN A 84 -0.56 15.74 -12.16
N GLU A 85 -1.56 14.89 -12.38
CA GLU A 85 -2.51 15.06 -13.48
C GLU A 85 -3.37 16.31 -13.33
N VAL A 86 -3.81 16.65 -12.10
CA VAL A 86 -4.54 17.90 -11.83
C VAL A 86 -3.66 19.12 -12.10
N VAL A 87 -2.40 19.11 -11.65
CA VAL A 87 -1.45 20.21 -11.91
C VAL A 87 -1.20 20.35 -13.41
N MET A 88 -0.99 19.24 -14.11
CA MET A 88 -0.81 19.23 -15.55
C MET A 88 -2.02 19.82 -16.28
N ALA A 89 -3.23 19.45 -15.87
CA ALA A 89 -4.46 20.03 -16.41
C ALA A 89 -4.53 21.54 -16.12
N CYS A 90 -4.32 21.99 -14.88
CA CYS A 90 -4.45 23.39 -14.52
C CYS A 90 -3.41 24.30 -15.19
N VAL A 91 -2.16 23.85 -15.27
CA VAL A 91 -1.04 24.65 -15.80
C VAL A 91 -1.03 24.67 -17.33
N PHE A 92 -1.36 23.54 -17.97
CA PHE A 92 -1.12 23.37 -19.40
C PHE A 92 -2.39 23.39 -20.26
N VAL A 93 -3.60 23.30 -19.69
CA VAL A 93 -4.85 23.56 -20.45
C VAL A 93 -4.86 24.95 -21.11
N PRO A 94 -4.37 26.03 -20.48
CA PRO A 94 -4.25 27.34 -21.13
C PRO A 94 -3.27 27.36 -22.32
N SER A 95 -2.31 26.43 -22.35
CA SER A 95 -1.24 26.36 -23.35
C SER A 95 -1.59 25.54 -24.61
N ASN A 96 -2.86 25.18 -24.79
CA ASN A 96 -3.35 24.34 -25.89
C ASN A 96 -2.63 22.97 -25.94
N MET A 97 -2.43 22.36 -24.76
CA MET A 97 -1.76 21.07 -24.66
C MET A 97 -2.58 19.99 -25.36
N SER A 98 -1.93 19.16 -26.19
CA SER A 98 -2.62 18.11 -26.91
C SER A 98 -3.12 17.02 -25.96
N LEU A 99 -4.37 16.59 -26.13
CA LEU A 99 -4.98 15.45 -25.39
C LEU A 99 -4.07 14.21 -25.39
N LEU A 100 -3.30 14.01 -26.46
CA LEU A 100 -2.33 12.94 -26.59
C LEU A 100 -1.28 12.93 -25.46
N ARG A 101 -0.84 14.09 -24.97
CA ARG A 101 0.15 14.17 -23.87
C ARG A 101 -0.46 13.76 -22.54
N ILE A 102 -1.69 14.18 -22.26
CA ILE A 102 -2.44 13.80 -21.05
C ILE A 102 -2.66 12.28 -21.06
N LEU A 103 -3.16 11.74 -22.18
CA LEU A 103 -3.38 10.30 -22.33
C LEU A 103 -2.10 9.48 -22.17
N ARG A 104 -0.99 9.94 -22.76
CA ARG A 104 0.31 9.27 -22.61
C ARG A 104 0.77 9.22 -21.15
N ASN A 105 0.65 10.32 -20.42
CA ASN A 105 1.03 10.35 -19.01
C ASN A 105 0.14 9.44 -18.17
N ALA A 106 -1.18 9.50 -18.35
CA ALA A 106 -2.12 8.61 -17.67
C ALA A 106 -1.80 7.12 -17.91
N VAL A 107 -1.39 6.74 -19.13
CA VAL A 107 -0.97 5.36 -19.42
C VAL A 107 0.28 4.95 -18.65
N ILE A 108 1.27 5.84 -18.55
CA ILE A 108 2.50 5.59 -17.77
C ILE A 108 2.15 5.41 -16.28
N ASP A 109 1.30 6.30 -15.76
CA ASP A 109 0.87 6.30 -14.36
C ASP A 109 0.11 5.02 -14.00
N ILE A 110 -0.84 4.60 -14.84
CA ILE A 110 -1.54 3.32 -14.69
C ILE A 110 -0.55 2.15 -14.73
N GLY A 111 0.42 2.19 -15.66
CA GLY A 111 1.46 1.16 -15.77
C GLY A 111 2.29 1.02 -14.49
N LEU A 112 2.68 2.14 -13.87
CA LEU A 112 3.42 2.16 -12.60
C LEU A 112 2.60 1.57 -11.45
N LEU A 113 1.31 1.91 -11.37
CA LEU A 113 0.41 1.36 -10.35
C LEU A 113 0.23 -0.16 -10.54
N VAL A 114 0.02 -0.61 -11.77
CA VAL A 114 -0.08 -2.05 -12.07
C VAL A 114 1.22 -2.76 -11.72
N LEU A 115 2.38 -2.18 -12.02
CA LEU A 115 3.67 -2.77 -11.66
C LEU A 115 3.84 -2.90 -10.15
N LEU A 116 3.51 -1.85 -9.38
CA LEU A 116 3.56 -1.88 -7.91
C LEU A 116 2.60 -2.94 -7.34
N TRP A 117 1.39 -3.04 -7.89
CA TRP A 117 0.44 -4.08 -7.51
C TRP A 117 0.97 -5.48 -7.84
N LEU A 118 1.57 -5.70 -9.01
CA LEU A 118 2.19 -6.98 -9.38
C LEU A 118 3.36 -7.32 -8.44
N VAL A 119 4.20 -6.35 -8.08
CA VAL A 119 5.26 -6.55 -7.08
C VAL A 119 4.67 -6.99 -5.74
N SER A 120 3.54 -6.42 -5.33
CA SER A 120 2.86 -6.84 -4.10
C SER A 120 2.30 -8.27 -4.19
N LEU A 121 1.81 -8.69 -5.36
CA LEU A 121 1.27 -10.03 -5.59
C LEU A 121 2.36 -11.11 -5.66
N PHE A 122 3.48 -10.80 -6.33
CA PHE A 122 4.60 -11.71 -6.53
C PHE A 122 5.72 -11.52 -5.50
N SER A 123 5.50 -10.70 -4.46
CA SER A 123 6.47 -10.54 -3.38
C SER A 123 6.78 -11.91 -2.80
N PRO A 124 8.06 -12.32 -2.74
CA PRO A 124 8.47 -13.58 -2.10
C PRO A 124 7.93 -13.71 -0.68
N CYS A 125 7.67 -12.58 -0.03
CA CYS A 125 7.08 -12.51 1.30
C CYS A 125 5.69 -13.17 1.42
N ARG A 126 4.95 -13.32 0.32
CA ARG A 126 3.67 -14.03 0.31
C ARG A 126 3.78 -15.55 0.34
N ALA A 127 4.97 -16.10 0.03
CA ALA A 127 5.23 -17.51 0.29
C ALA A 127 5.39 -17.72 1.80
N ALA A 128 4.87 -18.83 2.31
CA ALA A 128 4.70 -19.09 3.75
C ALA A 128 6.01 -19.18 4.56
N ASP A 129 7.16 -19.08 3.89
CA ASP A 129 8.52 -19.29 4.39
C ASP A 129 9.33 -18.01 4.56
N CYS A 130 8.80 -16.84 4.24
CA CYS A 130 9.54 -15.59 4.33
C CYS A 130 9.67 -15.07 5.77
N TYR A 131 10.61 -15.64 6.52
CA TYR A 131 11.32 -14.91 7.55
C TYR A 131 12.42 -14.13 6.83
N LEU A 132 12.21 -12.83 6.57
CA LEU A 132 13.34 -11.99 6.14
C LEU A 132 14.42 -12.09 7.22
N GLU A 133 15.63 -12.51 6.85
CA GLU A 133 16.79 -12.78 7.73
C GLU A 133 17.19 -11.59 8.63
N GLY A 134 16.58 -10.41 8.46
CA GLY A 134 16.80 -9.21 9.26
C GLY A 134 15.72 -8.85 10.28
N TRP A 135 14.61 -9.61 10.39
CA TRP A 135 13.42 -9.13 11.11
C TRP A 135 13.34 -9.58 12.56
N ILE A 136 13.81 -10.79 12.86
CA ILE A 136 13.99 -11.30 14.21
C ILE A 136 15.13 -12.32 14.16
N LYS A 137 16.28 -12.03 14.77
CA LYS A 137 17.18 -13.12 15.18
C LYS A 137 16.45 -13.88 16.28
N PRO A 138 16.16 -15.19 16.15
CA PRO A 138 15.65 -15.93 17.29
C PRO A 138 16.66 -15.80 18.44
N PRO A 139 16.21 -15.61 19.69
CA PRO A 139 17.11 -15.63 20.83
C PRO A 139 17.85 -16.98 20.82
N ALA A 140 19.19 -16.89 20.91
CA ALA A 140 20.07 -18.04 21.05
C ALA A 140 19.80 -18.80 22.34
#